data_AF-A0A6S7LVT9-F1
#
_entry.id   AF-A0A6S7LVT9-F1
#
_cell.length_a   1.000
_cell.length_b   1.000
_cell.length_c   1.000
_cell.angle_alpha   90.00
_cell.angle_beta   90.00
_cell.angle_gamma   90.00
#
_symmetry.space_group_name_H-M   'P 1'
#
loop_
_entity.id
_entity.type
_entity.pdbx_description
1 polymer ?
#
loop_
_entity_poly.entity_id
_entity_poly.type
_entity_poly.pdbx_seq_one_letter_code
_entity_poly.pdbx_strand_id
1 'polypeptide(L)'
;MDDFFRVDRDKKVKQLCYSDEFRHNDMPLEPKLMKFFYKAYFRYSQLLADKKTSFWHKTKPGDIMTVNNHRVLHARSEFKDRSNNVRSLELGYFDWDCVYSKIQILAEKQGIPSPVD
;
A
#
# COMPACT_ATOMS: atom_id res chain seq x y z
N MET A 1 0.13 9.83 16.14
CA MET A 1 -0.31 9.71 14.74
C MET A 1 0.86 9.12 14.00
N ASP A 2 0.74 7.90 13.48
CA ASP A 2 1.74 7.40 12.55
C ASP A 2 1.73 8.32 11.32
N ASP A 3 2.90 8.76 10.90
CA ASP A 3 3.02 9.68 9.77
C ASP A 3 2.43 9.03 8.51
N PHE A 4 1.44 9.69 7.88
CA PHE A 4 0.88 9.26 6.59
C PHE A 4 1.97 8.98 5.55
N PHE A 5 3.02 9.80 5.57
CA PHE A 5 4.22 9.62 4.79
C PHE A 5 5.40 9.51 5.72
N ARG A 6 6.00 8.31 5.82
CA ARG A 6 7.29 8.15 6.46
C ARG A 6 8.36 8.55 5.45
N VAL A 7 9.22 9.48 5.85
CA VAL A 7 10.29 10.00 5.02
C VAL A 7 11.66 9.63 5.61
N ASP A 8 12.67 9.48 4.76
CA ASP A 8 14.06 9.36 5.22
C ASP A 8 14.67 10.72 5.60
N ARG A 9 15.96 10.70 5.96
CA ARG A 9 16.72 11.91 6.34
C ARG A 9 16.80 12.94 5.21
N ASP A 10 16.65 12.52 3.95
CA ASP A 10 16.66 13.38 2.77
C ASP A 10 15.24 13.84 2.37
N LYS A 11 14.25 13.59 3.23
CA LYS A 11 12.83 13.90 3.00
C LYS A 11 12.21 13.15 1.82
N LYS A 12 12.80 12.03 1.38
CA LYS A 12 12.19 11.16 0.37
C LYS A 12 11.20 10.22 1.04
N VAL A 13 10.05 10.01 0.40
CA VAL A 13 9.03 9.09 0.89
C VAL A 13 9.56 7.66 0.85
N LYS A 14 9.60 7.01 2.02
CA LYS A 14 10.00 5.60 2.20
C LYS A 14 8.80 4.69 2.35
N GLN A 15 7.75 5.17 3.00
CA GLN A 15 6.55 4.38 3.24
C GLN A 15 5.32 5.27 3.30
N LEU A 16 4.23 4.76 2.75
CA LEU A 16 2.90 5.30 2.87
C LEU A 16 2.11 4.51 3.92
N CYS A 17 1.59 5.20 4.93
CA CYS A 17 0.77 4.63 5.99
C CYS A 17 -0.65 5.21 5.86
N TYR A 18 -1.48 4.57 5.03
CA TYR A 18 -2.84 5.03 4.77
C TYR A 18 -3.81 3.86 4.84
N SER A 19 -4.76 3.94 5.78
CA SER A 19 -5.99 3.17 5.76
C SER A 19 -7.08 3.96 6.48
N ASP A 20 -8.15 4.33 5.77
CA ASP A 20 -9.24 5.12 6.36
C ASP A 20 -10.00 4.31 7.42
N GLU A 21 -10.18 3.01 7.19
CA GLU A 21 -10.91 2.09 8.08
C GLU A 21 -10.21 1.89 9.43
N PHE A 22 -8.88 1.97 9.46
CA PHE A 22 -8.08 1.80 10.67
C PHE A 22 -7.57 3.13 11.25
N ARG A 23 -8.00 4.27 10.70
CA ARG A 23 -7.62 5.58 11.24
C ARG A 23 -8.35 5.83 12.54
N HIS A 24 -7.58 6.09 13.59
CA HIS A 24 -8.13 6.37 14.90
C HIS A 24 -8.91 7.71 14.92
N ASN A 25 -9.96 7.78 15.75
CA ASN A 25 -10.76 9.00 15.91
C ASN A 25 -10.02 10.07 16.72
N ASP A 26 -9.19 9.64 17.67
CA ASP A 26 -8.26 10.52 18.38
C ASP A 26 -7.10 10.92 17.46
N MET A 27 -7.04 12.21 17.15
CA MET A 27 -6.10 12.81 16.22
C MET A 27 -5.29 13.85 17.00
N PRO A 28 -4.01 13.58 17.31
CA PRO A 28 -3.16 14.48 18.10
C PRO A 28 -2.68 15.66 17.24
N LEU A 29 -3.63 16.49 16.81
CA LEU A 29 -3.45 17.64 15.94
C LEU A 29 -4.17 18.84 16.56
N GLU A 30 -3.52 20.02 16.59
CA GLU A 30 -4.14 21.24 17.09
C GLU A 30 -5.45 21.53 16.34
N PRO A 31 -6.56 21.91 17.02
CA PRO A 31 -7.87 22.06 16.39
C PRO A 31 -7.89 22.99 15.16
N LYS A 32 -7.10 24.07 15.18
CA LYS A 32 -6.98 25.01 14.05
C LYS A 32 -6.40 24.36 12.77
N LEU A 33 -5.64 23.28 12.90
CA LEU A 33 -5.02 22.56 11.78
C LEU A 33 -5.96 21.49 11.19
N MET A 34 -7.02 21.10 11.91
CA MET A 34 -7.91 20.00 11.51
C MET A 34 -8.56 20.22 10.14
N LYS A 35 -8.99 21.46 9.84
CA LYS A 35 -9.56 21.82 8.54
C LYS A 35 -8.56 21.64 7.40
N PHE A 36 -7.30 22.00 7.62
CA PHE A 36 -6.23 21.86 6.62
C PHE A 36 -5.88 20.39 6.42
N PHE A 37 -5.81 19.62 7.51
CA PHE A 37 -5.60 18.18 7.46
C PHE A 37 -6.66 17.50 6.59
N TYR A 38 -7.96 17.69 6.89
CA TYR A 38 -9.01 17.05 6.09
C TYR A 38 -9.05 17.53 4.65
N LYS A 39 -8.72 18.81 4.38
CA LYS A 39 -8.58 19.30 3.00
C LYS A 39 -7.48 18.54 2.24
N ALA A 40 -6.31 18.34 2.86
CA ALA A 40 -5.22 17.56 2.27
C ALA A 40 -5.60 16.08 2.12
N TYR A 41 -6.23 15.50 3.15
CA TYR A 41 -6.69 14.12 3.18
C TYR A 41 -7.67 13.81 2.05
N PHE A 42 -8.69 14.65 1.86
CA PHE A 42 -9.65 14.49 0.77
C PHE A 42 -9.02 14.71 -0.61
N ARG A 43 -8.08 15.65 -0.74
CA ARG A 43 -7.36 15.81 -2.00
C ARG A 43 -6.54 14.56 -2.32
N TYR A 44 -5.92 13.95 -1.30
CA TYR A 44 -5.17 12.71 -1.46
C TYR A 44 -6.07 11.55 -1.86
N SER A 45 -7.23 11.36 -1.20
CA SER A 45 -8.16 10.29 -1.56
C SER A 45 -8.72 10.43 -2.99
N GLN A 46 -8.96 11.65 -3.46
CA GLN A 46 -9.30 11.92 -4.85
C GLN A 46 -8.20 11.49 -5.82
N LEU A 47 -6.93 11.76 -5.49
CA LEU A 47 -5.79 11.33 -6.30
C LEU A 47 -5.65 9.81 -6.33
N LEU A 48 -6.00 9.10 -5.24
CA LEU A 48 -6.00 7.64 -5.21
C LEU A 48 -7.13 7.02 -6.04
N ALA A 49 -8.28 7.70 -6.11
CA ALA A 49 -9.44 7.26 -6.90
C ALA A 49 -9.35 7.60 -8.39
N ASP A 50 -8.36 8.42 -8.81
CA ASP A 50 -8.21 8.82 -10.21
C ASP A 50 -7.78 7.62 -11.07
N LYS A 51 -8.40 7.47 -12.26
CA LYS A 51 -8.04 6.43 -13.23
C LYS A 51 -6.64 6.61 -13.82
N LYS A 52 -6.08 7.82 -13.76
CA LYS A 52 -4.72 8.11 -14.23
C LYS A 52 -3.63 7.59 -13.29
N THR A 53 -3.97 7.36 -12.02
CA THR A 53 -3.04 6.92 -10.97
C THR A 53 -3.36 5.51 -10.47
N SER A 54 -4.45 4.89 -10.96
CA SER A 54 -4.87 3.55 -10.57
C SER A 54 -4.74 2.55 -11.71
N PHE A 55 -4.38 1.31 -11.34
CA PHE A 55 -4.35 0.16 -12.23
C PHE A 55 -5.43 -0.83 -11.77
N TRP A 56 -6.28 -1.26 -12.69
CA TRP A 56 -7.39 -2.17 -12.39
C TRP A 56 -7.15 -3.52 -13.06
N HIS A 57 -7.18 -4.57 -12.24
CA HIS A 57 -7.02 -5.94 -12.71
C HIS A 57 -8.01 -6.86 -11.99
N LYS A 58 -8.65 -7.76 -12.76
CA LYS A 58 -9.57 -8.76 -12.22
C LYS A 58 -8.85 -10.10 -12.11
N THR A 59 -8.51 -10.46 -10.88
CA THR A 59 -7.89 -11.75 -10.54
C THR A 59 -8.79 -12.93 -10.92
N LYS A 60 -8.18 -14.00 -11.43
CA LYS A 60 -8.79 -15.30 -11.70
C LYS A 60 -8.31 -16.33 -10.68
N PRO A 61 -9.03 -17.45 -10.50
CA PRO A 61 -8.53 -18.57 -9.69
C PRO A 61 -7.13 -19.00 -10.17
N GLY A 62 -6.20 -19.11 -9.23
CA GLY A 62 -4.79 -19.44 -9.50
C GLY A 62 -3.87 -18.23 -9.68
N ASP A 63 -4.41 -17.02 -9.87
CA ASP A 63 -3.58 -15.81 -9.95
C ASP A 63 -2.98 -15.47 -8.57
N ILE A 64 -1.70 -15.10 -8.56
CA ILE A 64 -1.02 -14.54 -7.39
C ILE A 64 -0.63 -13.10 -7.70
N MET A 65 -1.10 -12.16 -6.87
CA MET A 65 -0.70 -10.77 -6.92
C MET A 65 0.18 -10.47 -5.70
N THR A 66 1.38 -9.94 -5.94
CA THR A 66 2.27 -9.44 -4.90
C THR A 66 2.39 -7.93 -5.02
N VAL A 67 2.38 -7.23 -3.89
CA VAL A 67 2.45 -5.76 -3.85
C VAL A 67 3.49 -5.31 -2.85
N ASN A 68 4.19 -4.22 -3.17
CA ASN A 68 4.98 -3.52 -2.18
C ASN A 68 4.04 -2.71 -1.27
N ASN A 69 3.66 -3.27 -0.12
CA ASN A 69 2.71 -2.64 0.79
C ASN A 69 3.22 -1.34 1.45
N HIS A 70 4.51 -1.00 1.33
CA HIS A 70 5.04 0.30 1.76
C HIS A 70 4.79 1.40 0.72
N ARG A 71 4.51 1.04 -0.54
CA ARG A 71 4.44 1.98 -1.66
C ARG A 71 3.08 2.01 -2.35
N VAL A 72 2.45 0.84 -2.52
CA VAL A 72 1.25 0.67 -3.32
C VAL A 72 0.05 0.47 -2.41
N LEU A 73 -0.89 1.43 -2.44
CA LEU A 73 -2.22 1.19 -1.90
C LEU A 73 -3.00 0.28 -2.84
N HIS A 74 -3.84 -0.55 -2.25
CA HIS A 74 -4.66 -1.50 -2.98
C HIS A 74 -6.08 -1.46 -2.43
N ALA A 75 -7.03 -1.71 -3.32
CA ALA A 75 -8.45 -1.71 -3.02
C ALA A 75 -9.15 -2.75 -3.90
N ARG A 76 -10.46 -2.86 -3.75
CA ARG A 76 -11.32 -3.67 -4.59
C ARG A 76 -12.56 -2.87 -4.97
N SER A 77 -13.16 -3.19 -6.12
CA SER A 77 -14.52 -2.74 -6.40
C SER A 77 -15.51 -3.41 -5.45
N GLU A 78 -16.72 -2.85 -5.38
CA GLU A 78 -17.86 -3.53 -4.79
C GLU A 78 -18.12 -4.90 -5.46
N PHE A 79 -18.76 -5.80 -4.72
CA PHE A 79 -19.29 -7.04 -5.26
C PHE A 79 -20.60 -7.39 -4.55
N LYS A 80 -21.44 -8.19 -5.21
CA LYS A 80 -22.70 -8.70 -4.64
C LYS A 80 -22.48 -10.11 -4.15
N ASP A 81 -22.54 -10.31 -2.84
CA ASP A 81 -22.48 -11.64 -2.25
C ASP A 81 -23.82 -12.37 -2.48
N ARG A 82 -23.77 -13.51 -3.15
CA ARG A 82 -24.92 -14.36 -3.50
C ARG A 82 -24.48 -15.82 -3.44
N SER A 83 -25.41 -16.74 -3.21
CA SER A 83 -25.11 -18.18 -3.12
C SER A 83 -24.38 -18.74 -4.34
N ASN A 84 -24.54 -18.13 -5.52
CA ASN A 84 -23.87 -18.49 -6.77
C ASN A 84 -22.67 -17.58 -7.13
N ASN A 85 -22.25 -16.67 -6.24
CA ASN A 85 -21.15 -15.74 -6.46
C ASN A 85 -20.25 -15.68 -5.21
N VAL A 86 -19.47 -16.75 -5.03
CA VAL A 86 -18.52 -16.90 -3.92
C VAL A 86 -17.15 -16.37 -4.35
N ARG A 87 -16.50 -15.57 -3.49
CA ARG A 87 -15.13 -15.08 -3.69
C ARG A 87 -14.28 -15.43 -2.48
N SER A 88 -13.20 -16.19 -2.71
CA SER A 88 -12.18 -16.47 -1.69
C SER A 88 -10.83 -15.95 -2.17
N LEU A 89 -10.07 -15.36 -1.26
CA LEU A 89 -8.68 -14.97 -1.45
C LEU A 89 -7.90 -15.43 -0.22
N GLU A 90 -6.70 -15.97 -0.46
CA GLU A 90 -5.75 -16.28 0.60
C GLU A 90 -4.62 -15.25 0.56
N LEU A 91 -4.23 -14.75 1.73
CA LEU A 91 -3.26 -13.68 1.86
C LEU A 91 -2.13 -14.10 2.82
N GLY A 92 -0.93 -13.64 2.51
CA GLY A 92 0.25 -13.77 3.37
C GLY A 92 1.11 -12.51 3.27
N TYR A 93 1.91 -12.29 4.31
CA TYR A 93 2.83 -11.15 4.38
C TYR A 93 4.26 -11.65 4.60
N PHE A 94 5.21 -10.88 4.10
CA PHE A 94 6.63 -11.07 4.34
C PHE A 94 7.22 -9.75 4.83
N ASP A 95 8.18 -9.85 5.74
CA ASP A 95 9.05 -8.72 6.04
C ASP A 95 9.99 -8.43 4.87
N TRP A 96 10.30 -7.15 4.68
CA TRP A 96 11.17 -6.72 3.58
C TRP A 96 12.57 -7.30 3.67
N ASP A 97 13.09 -7.50 4.88
CA ASP A 97 14.41 -8.10 5.08
C ASP A 97 14.48 -9.52 4.53
N CYS A 98 13.39 -10.30 4.67
CA CYS A 98 13.28 -11.64 4.08
C CYS A 98 13.31 -11.60 2.55
N VAL A 99 12.62 -10.63 1.95
CA VAL A 99 12.58 -10.43 0.49
C VAL A 99 13.95 -9.98 -0.02
N TYR A 100 14.58 -8.99 0.63
CA TYR A 100 15.88 -8.46 0.25
C TYR A 100 17.00 -9.49 0.37
N SER A 101 17.01 -10.26 1.46
CA SER A 101 17.95 -11.38 1.62
C SER A 101 17.85 -12.37 0.46
N LYS A 102 16.62 -12.71 0.03
CA LYS A 102 16.42 -13.63 -1.10
C LYS A 102 16.88 -13.02 -2.43
N ILE A 103 16.65 -11.73 -2.65
CA ILE A 103 17.10 -11.02 -3.85
C ILE A 103 18.63 -11.03 -3.95
N GLN A 104 19.34 -10.74 -2.85
CA GLN A 104 20.82 -10.75 -2.82
C GLN A 104 21.37 -12.13 -3.20
N ILE A 105 20.85 -13.20 -2.58
CA ILE A 105 21.26 -14.58 -2.89
C ILE A 105 20.97 -14.94 -4.36
N LEU A 106 19.84 -14.49 -4.91
CA LEU A 106 19.51 -14.75 -6.31
C LEU A 106 20.40 -13.96 -7.26
N ALA A 107 20.72 -12.70 -6.96
CA ALA A 107 21.60 -11.87 -7.77
C ALA A 107 23.01 -12.48 -7.87
N GLU A 108 23.58 -12.90 -6.74
CA GLU A 108 24.87 -13.60 -6.67
C GLU A 108 24.86 -14.87 -7.54
N LYS A 109 23.83 -15.70 -7.42
CA LYS A 109 23.68 -16.93 -8.21
C LYS A 109 23.55 -16.68 -9.70
N GLN A 110 23.00 -15.55 -10.09
CA GLN A 110 22.87 -15.14 -11.50
C GLN A 110 24.10 -14.36 -12.01
N GLY A 111 25.09 -14.10 -11.15
CA GLY A 111 26.28 -13.32 -11.50
C GLY A 111 25.98 -11.86 -11.85
N ILE A 112 24.90 -11.29 -11.31
CA ILE A 112 24.52 -9.88 -11.52
C ILE A 112 24.64 -9.07 -10.23
N PRO A 113 24.88 -7.75 -10.31
CA PRO A 113 24.82 -6.88 -9.13
C PRO A 113 23.44 -6.95 -8.47
N SER A 114 23.42 -7.01 -7.14
CA SER A 114 22.18 -6.92 -6.39
C SER A 114 21.51 -5.55 -6.62
N PRO A 115 20.19 -5.51 -6.91
CA PRO A 115 19.45 -4.26 -7.01
C PRO A 115 19.05 -3.69 -5.63
N VAL A 116 19.39 -4.40 -4.56
CA VAL A 116 19.22 -3.97 -3.17
C VAL A 116 20.59 -3.92 -2.52
N ASP A 117 20.89 -2.77 -1.90
CA ASP A 117 22.16 -2.49 -1.23
C ASP A 117 22.41 -3.42 -0.03
#